data_AF-F6D5J9-F1
#
_entry.id   AF-F6D5J9-F1
#
_cell.length_a   1.000
_cell.length_b   1.000
_cell.length_c   1.000
_cell.angle_alpha   90.00
_cell.angle_beta   90.00
_cell.angle_gamma   90.00
#
_symmetry.space_group_name_H-M   'P 1'
#
loop_
_entity.id
_entity.type
_entity.pdbx_description
1 polymer ?
#
loop_
_entity_poly.entity_id
_entity_poly.type
_entity_poly.pdbx_seq_one_letter_code
_entity_poly.pdbx_strand_id
1 'polypeptide(L)'
;MDSNLENKVKETLENIKPWQRVPTNVRGMFLVKTPSSGRQETVMIEINPVDAQGNPIKRRGIFLKKSSELEGFVDVMQNNKVKDLLKVLEKITGVNTDIEIDPIEI
;
A
#
# COMPACT_ATOMS: atom_id res chain seq x y z
N MET A 1 -18.88 10.68 10.36
CA MET A 1 -17.51 10.80 9.86
C MET A 1 -16.77 11.76 10.78
N ASP A 2 -15.56 11.40 11.19
CA ASP A 2 -14.76 12.23 12.10
C ASP A 2 -14.26 13.46 11.34
N SER A 3 -14.89 14.61 11.58
CA SER A 3 -14.55 15.89 10.94
C SER A 3 -13.11 16.32 11.22
N ASN A 4 -12.49 15.79 12.28
CA ASN A 4 -11.08 16.00 12.57
C ASN A 4 -10.17 15.32 11.53
N LEU A 5 -10.48 14.08 11.15
CA LEU A 5 -9.69 13.32 10.20
C LEU A 5 -9.72 13.92 8.80
N GLU A 6 -10.90 14.36 8.35
CA GLU A 6 -11.06 15.00 7.04
C GLU A 6 -10.21 16.28 6.92
N ASN A 7 -10.27 17.15 7.94
CA ASN A 7 -9.49 18.39 7.96
C ASN A 7 -7.99 18.12 7.98
N LYS A 8 -7.54 17.17 8.83
CA LYS A 8 -6.14 16.78 8.90
C LYS A 8 -5.61 16.25 7.56
N VAL A 9 -6.42 15.46 6.84
CA VAL A 9 -6.05 14.96 5.50
C VAL A 9 -5.95 16.12 4.51
N LYS A 10 -6.90 17.07 4.51
CA LYS A 10 -6.85 18.25 3.63
C LYS A 10 -5.60 19.08 3.89
N GLU A 11 -5.37 19.50 5.13
CA GLU A 11 -4.19 20.30 5.53
C GLU A 11 -2.87 19.62 5.14
N THR A 12 -2.78 18.31 5.38
CA THR A 12 -1.58 17.53 5.03
C THR A 12 -1.30 17.57 3.53
N LEU A 13 -2.33 17.64 2.68
CA LEU A 13 -2.20 17.50 1.22
C LEU A 13 -2.14 18.83 0.47
N GLU A 14 -2.35 19.97 1.13
CA GLU A 14 -2.28 21.30 0.50
C GLU A 14 -0.91 21.55 -0.16
N ASN A 15 0.18 21.16 0.51
CA ASN A 15 1.55 21.46 0.08
C ASN A 15 2.30 20.26 -0.52
N ILE A 16 1.60 19.16 -0.76
CA ILE A 16 2.20 17.91 -1.24
C ILE A 16 2.21 17.90 -2.76
N LYS A 17 3.37 17.56 -3.34
CA LYS A 17 3.50 17.44 -4.80
C LYS A 17 2.63 16.29 -5.31
N PRO A 18 2.05 16.39 -6.52
CA PRO A 18 1.41 15.26 -7.17
C PRO A 18 2.29 14.01 -7.14
N TRP A 19 1.68 12.86 -6.85
CA TRP A 19 2.32 11.55 -6.71
C TRP A 19 3.32 11.39 -5.56
N GLN A 20 3.49 12.41 -4.72
CA GLN A 20 4.29 12.27 -3.50
C GLN A 20 3.50 11.45 -2.47
N ARG A 21 4.18 10.46 -1.87
CA ARG A 21 3.67 9.64 -0.78
C ARG A 21 3.81 10.38 0.54
N VAL A 22 2.75 10.36 1.34
CA VAL A 22 2.77 10.80 2.73
C VAL A 22 2.53 9.57 3.62
N PRO A 23 3.46 9.20 4.50
CA PRO A 23 3.30 8.03 5.37
C PRO A 23 2.18 8.26 6.40
N THR A 24 1.50 7.18 6.78
CA THR A 24 0.53 7.18 7.88
C THR A 24 1.09 6.42 9.09
N ASN A 25 0.34 6.37 10.19
CA ASN A 25 0.69 5.55 11.36
C ASN A 25 0.52 4.04 11.12
N VAL A 26 -0.04 3.62 9.99
CA VAL A 26 -0.10 2.21 9.58
C VAL A 26 1.07 1.93 8.65
N ARG A 27 1.94 0.99 9.05
CA ARG A 27 3.10 0.58 8.24
C ARG A 27 2.64 0.08 6.88
N GLY A 28 3.23 0.62 5.82
CA GLY A 28 2.89 0.28 4.44
C GLY A 28 1.62 0.94 3.90
N MET A 29 1.03 1.90 4.62
CA MET A 29 -0.08 2.72 4.11
C MET A 29 0.35 4.17 3.93
N PHE A 30 0.09 4.70 2.74
CA PHE A 30 0.47 6.06 2.36
C PHE A 30 -0.72 6.82 1.78
N LEU A 31 -0.82 8.12 2.07
CA LEU A 31 -1.69 9.03 1.33
C LEU A 31 -0.97 9.51 0.08
N VAL A 32 -1.70 9.61 -1.03
CA VAL A 32 -1.17 10.07 -2.32
C VAL A 32 -2.14 11.03 -2.98
N LYS A 33 -1.63 12.18 -3.42
CA LYS A 33 -2.39 13.20 -4.17
C LYS A 33 -2.17 13.00 -5.66
N THR A 34 -3.23 12.90 -6.46
CA THR A 34 -3.11 12.88 -7.92
C THR A 34 -2.88 14.29 -8.47
N PRO A 35 -2.20 14.45 -9.62
CA PRO A 35 -2.08 15.74 -10.29
C PRO A 35 -3.46 16.29 -10.65
N SER A 36 -3.67 17.58 -10.41
CA SER A 36 -4.86 18.30 -10.83
C SER A 36 -4.86 18.44 -12.36
N SER A 37 -5.67 17.66 -13.06
CA SER A 37 -6.02 17.93 -14.46
C SER A 37 -7.51 18.27 -14.52
N GLY A 38 -7.84 19.55 -14.39
CA GLY A 38 -9.22 20.04 -14.40
C GLY A 38 -9.90 20.07 -13.02
N ARG A 39 -11.17 19.64 -12.94
CA ARG A 39 -12.12 20.03 -11.86
C ARG A 39 -11.98 19.35 -10.50
N GLN A 40 -11.21 18.27 -10.33
CA GLN A 40 -11.09 17.62 -9.02
C GLN A 40 -9.71 17.01 -8.79
N GLU A 41 -9.04 17.48 -7.73
CA GLU A 41 -7.95 16.74 -7.11
C GLU A 41 -8.51 15.44 -6.52
N THR A 42 -7.87 14.30 -6.77
CA THR A 42 -8.24 13.05 -6.09
C THR A 42 -7.16 12.62 -5.12
N VAL A 43 -7.59 12.32 -3.90
CA VAL A 43 -6.77 11.71 -2.86
C VAL A 43 -6.96 10.20 -2.94
N MET A 44 -5.88 9.45 -2.81
CA MET A 44 -5.86 7.99 -2.81
C MET A 44 -5.07 7.50 -1.61
N ILE A 45 -5.32 6.25 -1.21
CA ILE A 45 -4.39 5.49 -0.38
C ILE A 45 -3.55 4.59 -1.28
N GLU A 46 -2.26 4.46 -0.98
CA GLU A 46 -1.43 3.36 -1.47
C GLU A 46 -1.20 2.37 -0.34
N ILE A 47 -1.53 1.10 -0.58
CA ILE A 47 -1.15 -0.02 0.29
C ILE A 47 0.04 -0.74 -0.35
N ASN A 48 1.16 -0.72 0.34
CA ASN A 48 2.39 -1.39 -0.04
C ASN A 48 3.08 -1.86 1.24
N PRO A 49 2.98 -3.15 1.59
CA PRO A 49 3.67 -3.68 2.76
C PRO A 49 5.15 -3.31 2.74
N VAL A 50 5.72 -3.17 3.93
CA VAL A 50 7.13 -2.83 4.09
C VAL A 50 7.86 -3.96 4.77
N ASP A 51 9.13 -4.14 4.45
CA ASP A 51 10.02 -5.07 5.13
C ASP A 51 10.34 -4.59 6.57
N ALA A 52 11.19 -5.36 7.26
CA ALA A 52 11.65 -5.03 8.61
C ALA A 52 12.32 -3.65 8.68
N GLN A 53 13.07 -3.27 7.64
CA GLN A 53 13.76 -1.97 7.55
C GLN A 53 12.85 -0.82 7.09
N GLY A 54 11.59 -1.10 6.74
CA GLY A 54 10.61 -0.10 6.30
C GLY A 54 10.63 0.15 4.79
N ASN A 55 11.36 -0.63 4.00
CA ASN A 55 11.35 -0.50 2.55
C ASN A 55 10.10 -1.18 1.97
N PRO A 56 9.42 -0.58 0.97
CA PRO A 56 8.29 -1.21 0.31
C PRO A 56 8.66 -2.51 -0.40
N ILE A 57 7.89 -3.58 -0.22
CA ILE A 57 8.14 -4.88 -0.84
C ILE A 57 7.95 -4.87 -2.37
N LYS A 58 7.27 -3.84 -2.89
CA LYS A 58 7.10 -3.62 -4.34
C LYS A 58 7.44 -2.18 -4.69
N ARG A 59 7.95 -1.97 -5.92
CA ARG A 59 8.16 -0.63 -6.48
C ARG A 59 6.88 0.23 -6.47
N ARG A 60 5.72 -0.41 -6.70
CA ARG A 60 4.38 0.19 -6.66
C ARG A 60 3.45 -0.71 -5.87
N GLY A 61 2.73 -0.13 -4.91
CA GLY A 61 1.64 -0.78 -4.21
C GLY A 61 0.32 -0.66 -4.95
N ILE A 62 -0.76 -0.94 -4.22
CA ILE A 62 -2.12 -0.87 -4.71
C ILE A 62 -2.71 0.48 -4.33
N PHE A 63 -3.16 1.23 -5.32
CA PHE A 63 -3.80 2.52 -5.11
C PHE A 63 -5.32 2.35 -5.04
N LEU A 64 -5.93 2.88 -4.00
CA LEU A 64 -7.37 2.78 -3.74
C LEU A 64 -7.97 4.16 -3.50
N LYS A 65 -9.16 4.36 -4.06
CA LYS A 65 -10.02 5.55 -3.93
C LYS A 65 -11.28 5.27 -3.12
N LYS A 66 -11.73 4.01 -3.08
CA LYS A 66 -13.01 3.62 -2.47
C LYS A 66 -12.84 2.41 -1.55
N SER A 67 -13.66 2.33 -0.50
CA SER A 67 -13.67 1.16 0.39
C SER A 67 -14.02 -0.13 -0.35
N SER A 68 -14.94 -0.08 -1.32
CA SER A 68 -15.32 -1.24 -2.14
C SER A 68 -14.15 -1.81 -2.98
N GLU A 69 -13.16 -0.97 -3.34
CA GLU A 69 -11.96 -1.45 -4.02
C GLU A 69 -11.11 -2.27 -3.04
N LEU A 70 -10.94 -1.79 -1.80
CA LEU A 70 -10.24 -2.55 -0.75
C LEU A 70 -10.89 -3.91 -0.51
N GLU A 71 -12.21 -3.94 -0.35
CA GLU A 71 -12.99 -5.17 -0.17
C GLU A 71 -12.70 -6.18 -1.29
N GLY A 72 -12.81 -5.75 -2.55
CA GLY A 72 -12.53 -6.63 -3.69
C GLY A 72 -11.08 -7.14 -3.76
N PHE A 73 -10.09 -6.31 -3.40
CA PHE A 73 -8.70 -6.77 -3.31
C PHE A 73 -8.51 -7.78 -2.18
N VAL A 74 -9.10 -7.53 -1.01
CA VAL A 74 -9.02 -8.44 0.16
C VAL A 74 -9.62 -9.80 -0.18
N ASP A 75 -10.79 -9.83 -0.83
CA ASP A 75 -11.46 -11.08 -1.23
C ASP A 75 -10.56 -11.95 -2.13
N VAL A 76 -9.90 -11.33 -3.12
CA VAL A 76 -8.99 -12.05 -4.02
C VAL A 76 -7.73 -12.50 -3.28
N MET A 77 -7.12 -11.63 -2.46
CA MET A 77 -5.89 -11.94 -1.73
C MET A 77 -6.05 -13.03 -0.67
N GLN A 78 -7.24 -13.13 -0.07
CA GLN A 78 -7.55 -14.15 0.92
C GLN A 78 -7.86 -15.52 0.30
N ASN A 79 -8.06 -15.59 -1.02
CA ASN A 79 -8.34 -16.83 -1.71
C ASN A 79 -7.10 -17.76 -1.74
N ASN A 80 -7.24 -18.96 -1.17
CA ASN A 80 -6.15 -19.94 -1.10
C ASN A 80 -5.59 -20.32 -2.48
N LYS A 81 -6.41 -20.31 -3.54
CA LYS A 81 -5.93 -20.62 -4.90
C LYS A 81 -4.89 -19.63 -5.40
N VAL A 82 -4.96 -18.36 -4.96
CA VAL A 82 -3.96 -17.34 -5.29
C VAL A 82 -2.62 -17.68 -4.62
N LYS A 83 -2.66 -18.08 -3.34
CA LYS A 83 -1.46 -18.50 -2.60
C LYS A 83 -0.83 -19.75 -3.21
N ASP A 84 -1.64 -20.73 -3.55
CA ASP A 84 -1.16 -21.98 -4.16
C ASP A 84 -0.50 -21.74 -5.51
N LEU A 85 -1.09 -20.89 -6.35
CA LEU A 85 -0.50 -20.51 -7.63
C LEU A 85 0.85 -19.79 -7.45
N LEU A 86 0.94 -18.84 -6.51
CA LEU A 86 2.20 -18.14 -6.23
C LEU A 86 3.32 -19.11 -5.83
N LYS A 87 3.03 -20.09 -4.96
CA LYS A 87 3.99 -21.13 -4.57
C LYS A 87 4.48 -21.97 -5.76
N VAL A 88 3.58 -22.27 -6.71
CA VAL A 88 3.96 -22.98 -7.94
C VAL A 88 4.88 -22.11 -8.81
N LEU A 89 4.57 -20.82 -8.94
CA LEU A 89 5.39 -19.87 -9.70
C LEU A 89 6.78 -19.71 -9.09
N GLU A 90 6.89 -19.59 -7.75
CA GLU A 90 8.17 -19.54 -7.03
C GLU A 90 9.05 -20.74 -7.37
N LYS A 91 8.49 -21.96 -7.34
CA LYS A 91 9.18 -23.20 -7.71
C LYS A 91 9.66 -23.22 -9.17
N ILE A 92 8.85 -22.74 -10.11
CA ILE A 92 9.20 -22.72 -11.54
C ILE A 92 10.29 -21.69 -11.83
N THR A 93 10.24 -20.54 -11.14
CA THR A 93 11.12 -19.39 -11.39
C THR A 93 12.41 -19.42 -10.56
N GLY A 94 12.53 -20.35 -9.60
CA GLY A 94 13.69 -20.46 -8.72
C GLY A 94 13.83 -19.29 -7.74
N VAL A 95 12.74 -18.53 -7.51
CA VAL A 95 12.70 -17.50 -6.47
C VAL A 95 12.54 -18.22 -5.13
N ASN A 96 13.65 -18.50 -4.45
CA ASN A 96 13.64 -18.95 -3.06
C ASN A 96 13.29 -17.75 -2.18
N THR A 97 12.10 -17.77 -1.58
CA THR A 97 11.58 -16.71 -0.72
C THR A 97 12.03 -16.87 0.75
N ASP A 98 13.00 -17.75 1.02
CA ASP A 98 13.57 -17.92 2.36
C ASP A 98 14.75 -16.95 2.56
N ILE A 99 14.42 -15.71 2.90
CA ILE A 99 15.31 -14.90 3.73
C ILE A 99 14.63 -14.81 5.10
N GLU A 100 14.74 -15.88 5.89
CA GLU A 100 14.65 -15.75 7.34
C GLU A 100 15.90 -15.00 7.80
N ILE A 101 15.73 -13.72 8.13
CA ILE A 101 16.73 -12.99 8.90
C ILE A 101 16.43 -13.30 10.36
N ASP A 102 17.20 -14.19 10.96
CA ASP A 102 17.16 -14.42 12.40
C ASP A 102 17.36 -13.08 13.12
N PRO A 103 16.49 -12.69 14.06
CA PRO A 103 16.72 -11.50 14.87
C PRO A 103 17.97 -11.72 15.74
N ILE A 104 18.94 -10.82 15.61
CA ILE A 104 20.04 -10.71 16.58
C ILE A 104 19.44 -10.14 17.88
N GLU A 105 19.61 -10.88 18.98
CA GLU A 105 19.24 -10.40 20.31
C GLU A 105 20.11 -9.22 20.74
N ILE A 106 19.47 -8.23 21.38
CA ILE A 106 20.09 -7.22 22.25
C ILE A 106 19.51 -7.43 23.65
#